data_AF-A0A358DJD5-F1
#
_entry.id   AF-A0A358DJD5-F1
#
_cell.length_a   1.000
_cell.length_b   1.000
_cell.length_c   1.000
_cell.angle_alpha   90.00
_cell.angle_beta   90.00
_cell.angle_gamma   90.00
#
_symmetry.space_group_name_H-M   'P 1'
#
loop_
_entity.id
_entity.type
_entity.pdbx_description
1 polymer ?
#
loop_
_entity_poly.entity_id
_entity_poly.type
_entity_poly.pdbx_seq_one_letter_code
_entity_poly.pdbx_strand_id
1 'polypeptide(L)'
;MQHNIRLRLFLTATVAITWSIISIFAQETDSLSHYLEVAGRNNPGLNADFLTYKASLEKVPQAGSWPDPELDIGFFLKPMDIVGGRQIADFTLMQMFPWFGTKKTAQTEATHMARMAYEQFRETRDNLYLEVYTQWYVLSTLVEQLNNNRENLQLLKQLEELALRKVSSPFSGSTSGYSVPAPSPATKSSSSSPTGGGMAGMGSMGGSTTSSGTSSSSMS
;
A
#
# COMPACT_ATOMS: atom_id res chain seq x y z
N MET A 1 12.64 -26.19 54.98
CA MET A 1 11.89 -26.50 53.73
C MET A 1 10.82 -25.47 53.37
N GLN A 2 10.11 -24.84 54.32
CA GLN A 2 9.04 -23.89 54.00
C GLN A 2 9.47 -22.57 53.34
N HIS A 3 10.70 -22.09 53.58
CA HIS A 3 11.21 -20.85 53.00
C HIS A 3 11.42 -20.93 51.47
N ASN A 4 11.91 -22.06 50.98
CA ASN A 4 12.16 -22.28 49.54
C ASN A 4 10.87 -22.39 48.73
N ILE A 5 9.79 -22.88 49.37
CA ILE A 5 8.46 -22.98 48.76
C ILE A 5 7.82 -21.60 48.65
N ARG A 6 7.91 -20.77 49.69
CA ARG A 6 7.43 -19.38 49.68
C ARG A 6 8.15 -18.55 48.61
N LEU A 7 9.47 -18.70 48.49
CA LEU A 7 10.29 -17.99 47.50
C LEU A 7 9.91 -18.34 46.04
N ARG A 8 9.70 -19.63 45.75
CA ARG A 8 9.28 -20.08 44.41
C ARG A 8 7.88 -19.56 44.02
N LEU A 9 6.97 -19.48 44.99
CA LEU A 9 5.61 -18.98 44.79
C LEU A 9 5.58 -17.47 44.47
N PHE A 10 6.46 -16.68 45.10
CA PHE A 10 6.64 -15.27 44.75
C PHE A 10 7.23 -15.08 43.35
N LEU A 11 8.21 -15.91 42.96
CA LEU A 11 8.89 -15.80 41.67
C LEU A 11 7.97 -16.16 40.50
N THR A 12 7.11 -17.18 40.66
CA THR A 12 6.07 -17.50 39.66
C THR A 12 4.98 -16.43 39.61
N ALA A 13 4.61 -15.84 40.75
CA ALA A 13 3.62 -14.77 40.80
C ALA A 13 4.12 -13.49 40.10
N THR A 14 5.38 -13.10 40.31
CA THR A 14 5.95 -11.94 39.62
C THR A 14 6.04 -12.15 38.11
N VAL A 15 6.42 -13.36 37.67
CA VAL A 15 6.47 -13.69 36.23
C VAL A 15 5.07 -13.65 35.60
N ALA A 16 4.05 -14.19 36.28
CA ALA A 16 2.67 -14.13 35.82
C ALA A 16 2.11 -12.70 35.79
N ILE A 17 2.46 -11.87 36.78
CA ILE A 17 2.08 -10.45 36.83
C ILE A 17 2.77 -9.68 35.70
N THR A 18 4.06 -9.91 35.43
CA THR A 18 4.75 -9.27 34.31
C THR A 18 4.20 -9.70 32.95
N TRP A 19 3.77 -10.95 32.81
CA TRP A 19 3.14 -11.44 31.58
C TRP A 19 1.76 -10.81 31.37
N SER A 20 1.00 -10.61 32.45
CA SER A 20 -0.33 -9.99 32.42
C SER A 20 -0.29 -8.48 32.14
N ILE A 21 0.75 -7.76 32.59
CA ILE A 21 0.90 -6.32 32.33
C ILE A 21 1.23 -6.05 30.86
N ILE A 22 1.99 -6.93 30.19
CA ILE A 22 2.34 -6.78 28.76
C ILE A 22 1.09 -6.86 27.86
N SER A 23 0.07 -7.64 28.24
CA SER A 23 -1.17 -7.78 27.46
C SER A 23 -2.08 -6.55 27.52
N ILE A 24 -1.95 -5.69 28.53
CA ILE A 24 -2.83 -4.52 28.72
C ILE A 24 -2.42 -3.34 27.81
N PHE A 25 -1.16 -3.30 27.36
CA PHE A 25 -0.65 -2.24 26.48
C PHE A 25 -0.90 -2.46 24.98
N ALA A 26 -1.57 -3.56 24.59
CA ALA A 26 -1.77 -3.94 23.19
C ALA A 26 -3.16 -3.60 22.61
N GLN A 27 -3.92 -2.71 23.25
CA GLN A 27 -5.13 -2.13 22.64
C GLN A 27 -4.75 -0.81 21.98
N GLU A 28 -4.05 -0.90 20.85
CA GLU A 28 -3.97 0.23 19.94
C GLU A 28 -5.36 0.51 19.36
N THR A 29 -5.72 1.78 19.31
CA THR A 29 -7.02 2.26 18.83
C THR A 29 -7.29 1.75 17.41
N ASP A 30 -8.39 1.03 17.22
CA ASP A 30 -8.84 0.53 15.91
C ASP A 30 -9.09 1.69 14.95
N SER A 31 -8.07 2.01 14.15
CA SER A 31 -8.09 3.11 13.20
C SER A 31 -7.41 2.69 11.91
N LEU A 32 -7.96 3.14 10.78
CA LEU A 32 -7.40 2.87 9.46
C LEU A 32 -5.92 3.31 9.35
N SER A 33 -5.57 4.45 9.97
CA SER A 33 -4.19 4.95 10.03
C SER A 33 -3.24 3.97 10.73
N HIS A 34 -3.68 3.38 11.84
CA HIS A 34 -2.88 2.39 12.56
C HIS A 34 -2.62 1.15 11.69
N TYR A 35 -3.66 0.64 11.03
CA TYR A 35 -3.51 -0.52 10.14
C TYR A 35 -2.60 -0.24 8.94
N LEU A 36 -2.66 0.96 8.36
CA LEU A 36 -1.74 1.38 7.30
C LEU A 36 -0.28 1.42 7.77
N GLU A 37 -0.03 1.94 8.97
CA GLU A 37 1.30 2.00 9.54
C GLU A 37 1.87 0.62 9.83
N VAL A 38 1.08 -0.26 10.47
CA VAL A 38 1.48 -1.64 10.76
C VAL A 38 1.72 -2.42 9.46
N ALA A 39 0.84 -2.30 8.48
CA ALA A 39 0.99 -2.95 7.18
C ALA A 39 2.26 -2.48 6.46
N GLY A 40 2.51 -1.16 6.42
CA GLY A 40 3.71 -0.60 5.80
C GLY A 40 5.01 -1.03 6.48
N ARG A 41 5.03 -1.12 7.81
CA ARG A 41 6.24 -1.52 8.56
C ARG A 41 6.54 -3.01 8.48
N ASN A 42 5.50 -3.85 8.40
CA ASN A 42 5.65 -5.30 8.55
C ASN A 42 5.58 -6.10 7.23
N ASN A 43 5.34 -5.45 6.08
CA ASN A 43 5.23 -6.17 4.81
C ASN A 43 6.61 -6.57 4.25
N PRO A 44 6.90 -7.89 4.10
CA PRO A 44 8.18 -8.35 3.57
C PRO A 44 8.40 -8.05 2.08
N GLY A 45 7.32 -8.01 1.28
CA GLY A 45 7.40 -7.66 -0.14
C GLY A 45 7.81 -6.21 -0.34
N LEU A 46 7.20 -5.29 0.41
CA LEU A 46 7.57 -3.88 0.38
C LEU A 46 9.02 -3.65 0.83
N ASN A 47 9.48 -4.37 1.86
CA ASN A 47 10.86 -4.29 2.32
C ASN A 47 11.86 -4.85 1.28
N ALA A 48 11.52 -5.94 0.59
CA ALA A 48 12.35 -6.50 -0.46
C ALA A 48 12.56 -5.52 -1.63
N ASP A 49 11.50 -4.84 -2.06
CA ASP A 49 11.57 -3.84 -3.12
C ASP A 49 12.36 -2.60 -2.68
N PHE A 50 12.19 -2.18 -1.41
CA PHE A 50 12.97 -1.09 -0.83
C PHE A 50 14.48 -1.40 -0.81
N LEU A 51 14.86 -2.61 -0.40
CA LEU A 51 16.26 -3.06 -0.43
C LEU A 51 16.81 -3.13 -1.85
N THR A 52 15.99 -3.57 -2.81
CA THR A 52 16.36 -3.60 -4.24
C THR A 52 16.61 -2.19 -4.79
N TYR A 53 15.73 -1.23 -4.45
CA TYR A 53 15.94 0.18 -4.76
C TYR A 53 17.23 0.71 -4.13
N LYS A 54 17.48 0.46 -2.84
CA LYS A 54 18.71 0.90 -2.18
C LYS A 54 19.96 0.31 -2.85
N ALA A 55 19.94 -0.97 -3.17
CA ALA A 55 21.04 -1.62 -3.90
C ALA A 55 21.26 -0.99 -5.29
N SER A 56 20.18 -0.61 -5.99
CA SER A 56 20.28 0.06 -7.29
C SER A 56 20.87 1.48 -7.19
N LEU A 57 20.57 2.22 -6.12
CA LEU A 57 21.17 3.52 -5.85
C LEU A 57 22.67 3.43 -5.59
N GLU A 58 23.11 2.41 -4.83
CA GLU A 58 24.52 2.17 -4.56
C GLU A 58 25.30 1.74 -5.82
N LYS A 59 24.62 1.11 -6.79
CA LYS A 59 25.22 0.75 -8.09
C LYS A 59 25.48 1.96 -9.00
N VAL A 60 24.77 3.07 -8.85
CA VAL A 60 24.96 4.28 -9.68
C VAL A 60 26.40 4.82 -9.59
N PRO A 61 26.95 5.11 -8.39
CA PRO A 61 28.33 5.58 -8.28
C PRO A 61 29.34 4.48 -8.64
N GLN A 62 29.03 3.21 -8.39
CA GLN A 62 29.89 2.08 -8.76
C GLN A 62 30.04 1.98 -10.30
N ALA A 63 28.97 2.15 -11.06
CA ALA A 63 29.01 2.20 -12.53
C ALA A 63 29.79 3.43 -13.06
N GLY A 64 29.89 4.48 -12.27
CA GLY A 64 30.69 5.67 -12.53
C GLY A 64 32.11 5.63 -11.93
N SER A 65 32.49 4.54 -11.26
CA SER A 65 33.81 4.37 -10.64
C SER A 65 34.87 4.00 -11.68
N TRP A 66 36.13 4.19 -11.31
CA TRP A 66 37.25 3.65 -12.08
C TRP A 66 37.32 2.13 -11.86
N PRO A 67 37.67 1.35 -12.89
CA PRO A 67 37.99 -0.07 -12.72
C PRO A 67 39.13 -0.22 -11.72
N ASP A 68 39.04 -1.20 -10.83
CA ASP A 68 40.10 -1.47 -9.87
C ASP A 68 41.35 -1.96 -10.60
N PRO A 69 42.55 -1.47 -10.24
CA PRO A 69 43.78 -1.92 -10.85
C PRO A 69 44.17 -3.30 -10.29
N GLU A 70 44.54 -4.21 -11.17
CA GLU A 70 45.08 -5.52 -10.79
C GLU A 70 46.58 -5.37 -10.47
N LEU A 71 46.94 -5.67 -9.24
CA LEU A 71 48.32 -5.70 -8.76
C LEU A 71 48.79 -7.16 -8.68
N ASP A 72 49.77 -7.52 -9.48
CA ASP A 72 50.46 -8.81 -9.41
C ASP A 72 51.85 -8.64 -8.77
N ILE A 73 52.15 -9.49 -7.79
CA ILE A 73 53.41 -9.48 -7.03
C ILE A 73 54.03 -10.87 -7.11
N GLY A 74 55.08 -11.00 -7.91
CA GLY A 74 55.85 -12.24 -8.06
C GLY A 74 57.14 -12.21 -7.24
N PHE A 75 57.38 -13.22 -6.40
CA PHE A 75 58.66 -13.40 -5.71
C PHE A 75 59.41 -14.61 -6.26
N PHE A 76 60.62 -14.39 -6.77
CA PHE A 76 61.41 -15.44 -7.41
C PHE A 76 62.44 -16.01 -6.42
N LEU A 77 62.24 -17.27 -5.99
CA LEU A 77 63.18 -17.95 -5.08
C LEU A 77 64.55 -18.21 -5.72
N LYS A 78 64.60 -18.31 -7.06
CA LYS A 78 65.83 -18.37 -7.83
C LYS A 78 65.93 -17.08 -8.65
N PRO A 79 66.90 -16.20 -8.38
CA PRO A 79 67.06 -14.98 -9.15
C PRO A 79 67.28 -15.33 -10.61
N MET A 80 66.46 -14.77 -11.48
CA MET A 80 66.64 -14.84 -12.92
C MET A 80 67.68 -13.79 -13.31
N ASP A 81 68.68 -14.16 -14.10
CA ASP A 81 69.65 -13.20 -14.63
C ASP A 81 69.00 -12.43 -15.78
N ILE A 82 68.84 -11.12 -15.60
CA ILE A 82 68.47 -10.18 -16.66
C ILE A 82 69.71 -9.37 -17.05
N VAL A 83 69.70 -8.81 -18.27
CA VAL A 83 70.85 -8.10 -18.88
C VAL A 83 71.32 -6.87 -18.05
N GLY A 84 70.61 -6.50 -16.97
CA GLY A 84 70.95 -5.41 -16.05
C GLY A 84 71.09 -5.78 -14.56
N GLY A 85 71.05 -7.07 -14.16
CA GLY A 85 71.18 -7.48 -12.75
C GLY A 85 70.37 -8.71 -12.34
N ARG A 86 70.28 -9.00 -11.03
CA ARG A 86 69.48 -10.10 -10.46
C ARG A 86 68.08 -9.58 -10.08
N GLN A 87 67.02 -10.19 -10.62
CA GLN A 87 65.64 -9.86 -10.24
C GLN A 87 65.16 -10.81 -9.13
N ILE A 88 64.71 -10.25 -8.01
CA ILE A 88 64.29 -11.02 -6.81
C ILE A 88 62.76 -10.91 -6.60
N ALA A 89 62.15 -9.82 -7.05
CA ALA A 89 60.71 -9.60 -7.05
C ALA A 89 60.28 -8.81 -8.29
N ASP A 90 59.03 -9.01 -8.71
CA ASP A 90 58.37 -8.27 -9.77
C ASP A 90 57.04 -7.70 -9.27
N PHE A 91 56.75 -6.46 -9.65
CA PHE A 91 55.53 -5.72 -9.27
C PHE A 91 54.91 -5.19 -10.55
N THR A 92 53.80 -5.78 -10.98
CA THR A 92 53.10 -5.39 -12.20
C THR A 92 51.71 -4.87 -11.85
N LEU A 93 51.38 -3.66 -12.32
CA LEU A 93 50.05 -3.04 -12.15
C LEU A 93 49.36 -2.93 -13.51
N MET A 94 48.25 -3.63 -13.68
CA MET A 94 47.44 -3.61 -14.90
C MET A 94 46.09 -2.93 -14.61
N GLN A 95 45.70 -1.94 -15.41
CA GLN A 95 44.34 -1.40 -15.34
C GLN A 95 43.80 -1.16 -16.75
N MET A 96 42.54 -1.56 -16.96
CA MET A 96 41.82 -1.23 -18.19
C MET A 96 41.37 0.24 -18.11
N PHE A 97 41.74 1.05 -19.09
CA PHE A 97 41.24 2.42 -19.18
C PHE A 97 39.93 2.45 -19.99
N PRO A 98 38.80 2.82 -19.38
CA PRO A 98 37.55 2.96 -20.12
C PRO A 98 37.66 4.11 -21.13
N TRP A 99 37.14 3.89 -22.34
CA TRP A 99 37.12 4.91 -23.37
C TRP A 99 36.28 6.12 -22.92
N PHE A 100 36.69 7.32 -23.32
CA PHE A 100 35.99 8.55 -22.99
C PHE A 100 34.51 8.45 -23.43
N GLY A 101 33.58 8.79 -22.53
CA GLY A 101 32.14 8.79 -22.80
C GLY A 101 31.37 7.59 -22.24
N THR A 102 31.93 6.38 -22.26
CA THR A 102 31.23 5.15 -21.82
C THR A 102 30.85 5.16 -20.34
N LYS A 103 31.65 5.83 -19.51
CA LYS A 103 31.37 5.97 -18.06
C LYS A 103 30.09 6.78 -17.79
N LYS A 104 29.89 7.88 -18.54
CA LYS A 104 28.70 8.72 -18.36
C LYS A 104 27.44 7.99 -18.82
N THR A 105 27.52 7.22 -19.91
CA THR A 105 26.39 6.43 -20.40
C THR A 105 26.05 5.29 -19.43
N ALA A 106 27.05 4.58 -18.91
CA ALA A 106 26.85 3.52 -17.90
C ALA A 106 26.24 4.06 -16.60
N GLN A 107 26.69 5.24 -16.15
CA GLN A 107 26.09 5.91 -15.00
C GLN A 107 24.63 6.29 -15.28
N THR A 108 24.33 6.88 -16.45
CA THR A 108 22.96 7.25 -16.82
C THR A 108 22.04 6.03 -16.90
N GLU A 109 22.50 4.92 -17.50
CA GLU A 109 21.76 3.65 -17.51
C GLU A 109 21.47 3.17 -16.09
N ALA A 110 22.49 3.12 -15.22
CA ALA A 110 22.32 2.75 -13.82
C ALA A 110 21.34 3.68 -13.08
N THR A 111 21.33 4.99 -13.38
CA THR A 111 20.34 5.92 -12.79
C THR A 111 18.92 5.64 -13.26
N HIS A 112 18.73 5.29 -14.54
CA HIS A 112 17.41 4.91 -15.05
C HIS A 112 16.94 3.60 -14.43
N MET A 113 17.84 2.62 -14.27
CA MET A 113 17.53 1.36 -13.58
C MET A 113 17.15 1.60 -12.12
N ALA A 114 17.84 2.51 -11.42
CA ALA A 114 17.49 2.87 -10.05
C ALA A 114 16.13 3.57 -9.95
N ARG A 115 15.80 4.40 -10.93
CA ARG A 115 14.47 5.01 -11.03
C ARG A 115 13.38 3.96 -11.27
N MET A 116 13.62 2.99 -12.14
CA MET A 116 12.68 1.88 -12.36
C MET A 116 12.42 1.09 -11.07
N ALA A 117 13.47 0.76 -10.31
CA ALA A 117 13.33 0.07 -9.03
C ALA A 117 12.54 0.91 -7.98
N TYR A 118 12.70 2.24 -8.00
CA TYR A 118 11.91 3.14 -7.14
C TYR A 118 10.42 3.12 -7.51
N GLU A 119 10.09 3.14 -8.80
CA GLU A 119 8.71 3.08 -9.25
C GLU A 119 8.06 1.73 -8.90
N GLN A 120 8.81 0.63 -8.99
CA GLN A 120 8.35 -0.70 -8.53
C GLN A 120 8.03 -0.72 -7.03
N PHE A 121 8.94 -0.20 -6.19
CA PHE A 121 8.68 -0.04 -4.75
C PHE A 121 7.41 0.77 -4.48
N ARG A 122 7.19 1.85 -5.24
CA ARG A 122 6.00 2.70 -5.09
C ARG A 122 4.73 1.95 -5.49
N GLU A 123 4.76 1.19 -6.57
CA GLU A 123 3.65 0.36 -7.01
C GLU A 123 3.27 -0.69 -5.95
N THR A 124 4.24 -1.42 -5.41
CA THR A 124 4.00 -2.41 -4.34
C THR A 124 3.39 -1.76 -3.10
N ARG A 125 3.87 -0.58 -2.71
CA ARG A 125 3.31 0.19 -1.59
C ARG A 125 1.86 0.59 -1.83
N ASP A 126 1.59 1.14 -3.01
CA ASP A 126 0.27 1.66 -3.35
C ASP A 126 -0.75 0.51 -3.46
N ASN A 127 -0.33 -0.66 -3.97
CA ASN A 127 -1.12 -1.89 -3.96
C ASN A 127 -1.43 -2.39 -2.55
N LEU A 128 -0.43 -2.42 -1.66
CA LEU A 128 -0.63 -2.79 -0.25
C LEU A 128 -1.64 -1.87 0.43
N TYR A 129 -1.53 -0.56 0.21
CA TYR A 129 -2.44 0.40 0.81
C TYR A 129 -3.86 0.24 0.27
N LEU A 130 -4.00 0.00 -1.04
CA LEU A 130 -5.29 -0.30 -1.65
C LEU A 130 -5.95 -1.53 -1.00
N GLU A 131 -5.20 -2.61 -0.80
CA GLU A 131 -5.70 -3.81 -0.14
C GLU A 131 -6.22 -3.51 1.27
N VAL A 132 -5.45 -2.78 2.08
CA VAL A 132 -5.87 -2.37 3.43
C VAL A 132 -7.14 -1.53 3.39
N TYR A 133 -7.23 -0.54 2.48
CA TYR A 133 -8.43 0.27 2.34
C TYR A 133 -9.66 -0.55 1.96
N THR A 134 -9.52 -1.48 1.01
CA THR A 134 -10.64 -2.33 0.58
C THR A 134 -11.14 -3.20 1.72
N GLN A 135 -10.23 -3.83 2.47
CA GLN A 135 -10.60 -4.68 3.59
C GLN A 135 -11.25 -3.88 4.72
N TRP A 136 -10.73 -2.68 5.02
CA TRP A 136 -11.32 -1.77 6.00
C TRP A 136 -12.73 -1.33 5.62
N TYR A 137 -12.95 -1.01 4.34
CA TYR A 137 -14.27 -0.63 3.85
C TYR A 137 -15.27 -1.80 3.96
N VAL A 138 -14.86 -3.01 3.58
CA VAL A 138 -15.67 -4.22 3.76
C VAL A 138 -16.02 -4.42 5.24
N LEU A 139 -15.07 -4.27 6.15
CA LEU A 139 -15.33 -4.38 7.59
C LEU A 139 -16.33 -3.32 8.07
N SER A 140 -16.12 -2.06 7.68
CA SER A 140 -16.97 -0.93 8.09
C SER A 140 -18.41 -1.12 7.62
N THR A 141 -18.61 -1.51 6.37
CA THR A 141 -19.95 -1.79 5.82
C THR A 141 -20.64 -2.95 6.54
N LEU A 142 -19.89 -3.99 6.94
CA LEU A 142 -20.44 -5.11 7.69
C LEU A 142 -20.90 -4.69 9.10
N VAL A 143 -20.14 -3.82 9.76
CA VAL A 143 -20.50 -3.26 11.08
C VAL A 143 -21.78 -2.42 10.98
N GLU A 144 -21.89 -1.58 9.95
CA GLU A 144 -23.12 -0.80 9.71
C GLU A 144 -24.33 -1.71 9.44
N GLN A 145 -24.15 -2.76 8.63
CA GLN A 145 -25.21 -3.75 8.37
C GLN A 145 -25.66 -4.46 9.65
N LEU A 146 -24.73 -4.81 10.53
CA LEU A 146 -25.05 -5.41 11.82
C LEU A 146 -25.86 -4.43 12.67
N ASN A 147 -25.44 -3.17 12.75
CA ASN A 147 -26.17 -2.16 13.52
C ASN A 147 -27.60 -1.97 12.98
N ASN A 148 -27.76 -1.81 11.67
CA ASN A 148 -29.07 -1.69 11.02
C ASN A 148 -29.96 -2.93 11.28
N ASN A 149 -29.40 -4.14 11.22
CA ASN A 149 -30.15 -5.36 11.54
C ASN A 149 -30.58 -5.41 13.01
N ARG A 150 -29.75 -4.92 13.92
CA ARG A 150 -30.07 -4.86 15.35
C ARG A 150 -31.23 -3.91 15.62
N GLU A 151 -31.22 -2.75 14.97
CA GLU A 151 -32.32 -1.77 15.03
C GLU A 151 -33.60 -2.34 14.42
N ASN A 152 -33.51 -3.00 13.25
CA ASN A 152 -34.65 -3.68 12.64
C ASN A 152 -35.25 -4.75 13.55
N LEU A 153 -34.43 -5.53 14.23
CA LEU A 153 -34.89 -6.54 15.19
C LEU A 153 -35.63 -5.89 16.37
N GLN A 154 -35.14 -4.74 16.86
CA GLN A 154 -35.84 -3.99 17.91
C GLN A 154 -37.22 -3.49 17.45
N LEU A 155 -37.32 -2.96 16.22
CA LEU A 155 -38.60 -2.54 15.65
C LEU A 155 -39.58 -3.71 15.50
N LEU A 156 -39.11 -4.87 15.04
CA LEU A 156 -39.94 -6.07 14.91
C LEU A 156 -40.47 -6.55 16.26
N LYS A 157 -39.66 -6.50 17.33
CA LYS A 157 -40.11 -6.83 18.69
C LYS A 157 -41.20 -5.88 19.19
N GLN A 158 -41.07 -4.58 18.92
CA GLN A 158 -42.10 -3.61 19.28
C GLN A 158 -43.42 -3.89 18.54
N LEU A 159 -43.36 -4.23 17.25
CA LEU A 159 -44.55 -4.60 16.47
C LEU A 159 -45.22 -5.87 16.99
N GLU A 160 -44.42 -6.87 17.37
CA GLU A 160 -44.90 -8.10 18.01
C GLU A 160 -45.67 -7.79 19.29
N GLU A 161 -45.09 -7.00 20.20
CA GLU A 161 -45.75 -6.59 21.44
C GLU A 161 -47.07 -5.83 21.19
N LEU A 162 -47.08 -4.92 20.22
CA LEU A 162 -48.28 -4.17 19.84
C LEU A 162 -49.36 -5.09 19.26
N ALA A 163 -48.99 -6.05 18.40
CA ALA A 163 -49.92 -7.02 17.81
C ALA A 163 -50.52 -7.95 18.89
N LEU A 164 -49.69 -8.48 19.80
CA LEU A 164 -50.14 -9.28 20.93
C LEU A 164 -51.09 -8.50 21.84
N ARG A 165 -50.81 -7.22 22.10
CA ARG A 165 -51.71 -6.35 22.87
C ARG A 165 -53.05 -6.12 22.17
N LYS A 166 -53.05 -5.95 20.84
CA LYS A 166 -54.28 -5.81 20.05
C LYS A 166 -55.13 -7.09 20.03
N VAL A 167 -54.49 -8.27 19.95
CA VAL A 167 -55.19 -9.56 19.97
C VAL A 167 -55.75 -9.89 21.37
N SER A 168 -55.02 -9.54 22.43
CA SER A 168 -55.46 -9.79 23.82
C SER A 168 -56.49 -8.79 24.33
N SER A 169 -56.62 -7.60 23.70
CA SER A 169 -57.74 -6.70 23.98
C SER A 169 -59.02 -7.25 23.35
N PRO A 170 -60.13 -7.41 24.10
CA PRO A 170 -61.40 -7.85 23.51
C PRO A 170 -61.81 -6.84 22.44
N PHE A 171 -62.07 -7.34 21.23
CA PHE A 171 -62.44 -6.57 20.05
C PHE A 171 -63.61 -5.62 20.37
N SER A 172 -63.29 -4.34 20.62
CA SER A 172 -64.27 -3.26 20.56
C SER A 172 -64.08 -2.60 19.21
N GLY A 173 -65.02 -2.88 18.30
CA GLY A 173 -65.01 -2.40 16.93
C GLY A 173 -64.84 -0.88 16.88
N SER A 174 -63.68 -0.44 16.42
CA SER A 174 -63.46 0.91 15.92
C SER A 174 -62.36 0.82 14.88
N THR A 175 -62.79 0.69 13.63
CA THR A 175 -61.97 0.85 12.43
C THR A 175 -61.44 2.29 12.39
N SER A 176 -60.31 2.54 13.05
CA SER A 176 -59.45 3.68 12.73
C SER A 176 -58.25 3.12 11.99
N GLY A 177 -58.26 3.32 10.67
CA GLY A 177 -57.20 2.91 9.77
C GLY A 177 -55.88 3.54 10.19
N TYR A 178 -54.95 2.72 10.64
CA TYR A 178 -53.55 3.10 10.73
C TYR A 178 -52.99 3.10 9.31
N SER A 179 -52.70 4.28 8.76
CA SER A 179 -51.86 4.42 7.59
C SER A 179 -50.42 4.11 7.99
N VAL A 180 -49.88 3.03 7.44
CA VAL A 180 -48.45 2.73 7.51
C VAL A 180 -47.71 3.84 6.76
N PRO A 181 -46.74 4.55 7.38
CA PRO A 181 -45.87 5.44 6.63
C PRO A 181 -45.09 4.60 5.62
N ALA A 182 -45.28 4.88 4.34
CA ALA A 182 -44.50 4.24 3.29
C ALA A 182 -43.01 4.57 3.50
N PRO A 183 -42.09 3.60 3.40
CA PRO A 183 -40.67 3.88 3.48
C PRO A 183 -40.31 4.88 2.38
N SER A 184 -39.66 5.98 2.76
CA SER A 184 -39.17 6.97 1.80
C SER A 184 -38.24 6.27 0.80
N PRO A 185 -38.36 6.56 -0.51
CA PRO A 185 -37.54 5.90 -1.51
C PRO A 185 -36.07 6.17 -1.22
N ALA A 186 -35.30 5.09 -1.08
CA ALA A 186 -33.84 5.16 -1.01
C ALA A 186 -33.33 6.00 -2.18
N THR A 187 -32.70 7.13 -1.87
CA THR A 187 -31.94 7.90 -2.84
C THR A 187 -30.86 6.96 -3.38
N LYS A 188 -31.02 6.53 -4.64
CA LYS A 188 -29.96 5.84 -5.37
C LYS A 188 -28.77 6.80 -5.42
N SER A 189 -27.79 6.58 -4.56
CA SER A 189 -26.44 7.08 -4.77
C SER A 189 -26.00 6.54 -6.12
N SER A 190 -25.76 7.45 -7.06
CA SER A 190 -25.16 7.13 -8.34
C SER A 190 -23.77 6.56 -8.07
N SER A 191 -23.65 5.25 -8.11
CA SER A 191 -22.37 4.56 -8.23
C SER A 191 -21.79 4.88 -9.61
N SER A 192 -20.97 5.92 -9.69
CA SER A 192 -20.09 6.14 -10.84
C SER A 192 -18.95 5.14 -10.75
N SER A 193 -19.08 4.00 -11.44
CA SER A 193 -17.95 3.15 -11.79
C SER A 193 -17.05 3.88 -12.79
N PRO A 194 -15.72 3.84 -12.66
CA PRO A 194 -14.84 4.47 -13.63
C PRO A 194 -14.68 3.55 -14.84
N THR A 195 -15.32 3.90 -15.95
CA THR A 195 -14.99 3.30 -17.25
C THR A 195 -14.03 4.23 -17.97
N GLY A 196 -12.79 3.77 -18.14
CA GLY A 196 -11.76 4.46 -18.89
C GLY A 196 -12.02 4.48 -20.39
N GLY A 197 -11.33 5.41 -21.06
CA GLY A 197 -11.00 5.34 -22.49
C GLY A 197 -11.72 6.37 -23.36
N GLY A 198 -10.97 7.34 -23.88
CA GLY A 198 -11.43 8.18 -25.00
C GLY A 198 -10.76 9.54 -25.11
N MET A 199 -9.45 9.59 -25.37
CA MET A 199 -8.77 10.83 -25.78
C MET A 199 -8.89 10.97 -27.30
N ALA A 200 -9.61 11.97 -27.78
CA ALA A 200 -9.59 12.36 -29.18
C ALA A 200 -9.90 13.86 -29.36
N GLY A 201 -9.03 14.54 -30.10
CA GLY A 201 -9.42 15.70 -30.90
C GLY A 201 -8.99 17.07 -30.39
N MET A 202 -7.69 17.36 -30.41
CA MET A 202 -7.18 18.73 -30.49
C MET A 202 -7.13 19.10 -31.97
N GLY A 203 -7.91 20.09 -32.41
CA GLY A 203 -7.89 20.52 -33.81
C GLY A 203 -8.81 21.67 -34.17
N SER A 204 -8.18 22.75 -34.61
CA SER A 204 -8.64 23.73 -35.60
C SER A 204 -9.21 25.06 -35.12
N MET A 205 -8.36 26.06 -35.35
CA MET A 205 -8.54 27.50 -35.34
C MET A 205 -9.08 27.99 -36.70
N GLY A 206 -9.78 29.13 -36.71
CA GLY A 206 -10.21 29.88 -37.90
C GLY A 206 -11.70 29.70 -38.24
N GLY A 207 -12.50 30.69 -38.62
CA GLY A 207 -12.33 32.09 -38.96
C GLY A 207 -13.65 32.57 -39.58
N SER A 208 -14.00 33.84 -39.33
CA SER A 208 -14.99 34.71 -40.00
C SER A 208 -15.89 34.17 -41.15
N THR A 209 -17.21 34.45 -41.11
CA THR A 209 -17.90 35.49 -41.91
C THR A 209 -19.43 35.40 -41.81
N THR A 210 -20.05 36.54 -42.08
CA THR A 210 -21.46 36.98 -42.10
C THR A 210 -22.33 36.43 -43.25
N SER A 211 -23.67 36.45 -43.09
CA SER A 211 -24.79 36.68 -44.07
C SER A 211 -25.95 35.68 -43.84
N SER A 212 -27.12 36.09 -43.34
CA SER A 212 -28.30 36.73 -43.96
C SER A 212 -29.06 35.87 -44.99
N GLY A 213 -30.36 35.61 -44.77
CA GLY A 213 -31.25 35.07 -45.79
C GLY A 213 -32.64 34.64 -45.27
N THR A 214 -33.64 35.48 -45.53
CA THR A 214 -35.09 35.33 -45.26
C THR A 214 -35.79 34.49 -46.35
N SER A 215 -37.03 34.04 -46.05
CA SER A 215 -38.11 33.57 -46.97
C SER A 215 -38.03 32.10 -47.43
N SER A 216 -39.10 31.32 -47.65
CA SER A 216 -40.56 31.34 -47.43
C SER A 216 -41.13 30.02 -48.01
N SER A 217 -42.37 29.65 -47.65
CA SER A 217 -43.31 28.72 -48.36
C SER A 217 -42.88 27.24 -48.45
N SER A 218 -43.59 26.24 -47.89
CA SER A 218 -44.98 25.76 -48.08
C SER A 218 -44.88 24.33 -48.63
N MET A 219 -45.59 23.36 -48.05
CA MET A 219 -46.19 22.23 -48.76
C MET A 219 -47.02 21.37 -47.82
N SER A 220 -48.30 21.22 -48.20
CA SER A 220 -49.28 20.16 -47.89
C SER A 220 -49.61 19.85 -46.42
#